data_AF-A0A8J5VG27-F1
#
_entry.id   AF-A0A8J5VG27-F1
#
_cell.length_a   1.000
_cell.length_b   1.000
_cell.length_c   1.000
_cell.angle_alpha   90.00
_cell.angle_beta   90.00
_cell.angle_gamma   90.00
#
_symmetry.space_group_name_H-M   'P 1'
#
loop_
_entity.id
_entity.type
_entity.pdbx_description
1 polymer ?
#
loop_
_entity_poly.entity_id
_entity_poly.type
_entity_poly.pdbx_seq_one_letter_code
_entity_poly.pdbx_strand_id
1 'polypeptide(L)'
;MIRSTLHRGIARRSLASFLAAVARDAPPHPLASARLLHGEASPGTGASDHARKPGPLTLYRDLVNQGKLQHDVYQENVATQLDSLLRRLEQYEMEMEDYHARLSMWENTREKQRRRLLLQEAEDKQRDGVWIDDKRSFLDKLVSRRRRRNIEPGVGKWVSYLNREKKLDTLVGQKPVAPIAPKGIYLYGNVGSGKTMLMDMFYGATEGLIKHRRRFHFHEAMLEIHDHMHDIWKKRNDDKSTESSAFSWISNLPFDGKIKEWLIGEEKYKQDTHQKHILLAVADKFLVDRQTNKSGASILCFDEIQTIDVFAVVALSGILSRLLSTGTVLVSTVIKHLKI
;
A
#
# COMPACT_ATOMS: atom_id res chain seq x y z
N MET A 1 12.39 20.49 -40.28
CA MET A 1 11.48 19.67 -41.12
C MET A 1 11.73 18.20 -40.78
N ILE A 2 10.86 17.66 -39.90
CA ILE A 2 10.33 16.29 -39.78
C ILE A 2 11.16 15.06 -40.29
N ARG A 3 11.47 14.18 -39.30
CA ARG A 3 11.51 12.69 -39.23
C ARG A 3 12.53 11.83 -40.01
N SER A 4 13.24 11.02 -39.23
CA SER A 4 13.29 9.53 -39.24
C SER A 4 14.37 9.14 -38.18
N THR A 5 14.39 8.05 -37.42
CA THR A 5 13.63 6.80 -37.27
C THR A 5 14.23 6.15 -36.01
N LEU A 6 13.43 5.74 -35.02
CA LEU A 6 13.79 4.60 -34.19
C LEU A 6 12.53 3.92 -33.64
N HIS A 7 11.94 3.10 -34.50
CA HIS A 7 10.98 2.08 -34.11
C HIS A 7 11.76 0.96 -33.41
N ARG A 8 11.66 0.86 -32.07
CA ARG A 8 11.93 -0.41 -31.36
C ARG A 8 10.60 -0.95 -30.86
N GLY A 9 10.21 -2.08 -31.44
CA GLY A 9 8.97 -2.78 -31.13
C GLY A 9 8.92 -3.17 -29.66
N ILE A 10 7.96 -2.60 -28.94
CA ILE A 10 7.48 -3.14 -27.68
C ILE A 10 6.73 -4.41 -28.04
N ALA A 11 7.34 -5.56 -27.78
CA ALA A 11 6.68 -6.85 -27.90
C ALA A 11 5.39 -6.81 -27.06
N ARG A 12 4.24 -7.06 -27.71
CA ARG A 12 2.91 -7.17 -27.07
C ARG A 12 2.92 -8.33 -26.07
N ARG A 13 3.43 -8.11 -24.84
CA ARG A 13 3.14 -8.99 -23.71
C ARG A 13 1.68 -8.75 -23.33
N SER A 14 0.87 -9.80 -23.36
CA SER A 14 -0.52 -9.74 -22.87
C SER A 14 -0.50 -9.31 -21.40
N LEU A 15 -1.46 -8.50 -20.96
CA LEU A 15 -1.56 -8.09 -19.55
C LEU A 15 -1.66 -9.30 -18.61
N ALA A 16 -2.15 -10.45 -19.09
CA ALA A 16 -2.06 -11.74 -18.39
C ALA A 16 -0.62 -12.13 -18.04
N SER A 17 0.28 -12.08 -19.04
CA SER A 17 1.71 -12.35 -18.86
C SER A 17 2.41 -11.29 -18.02
N PHE A 18 1.89 -10.06 -18.05
CA PHE A 18 2.39 -8.93 -17.28
C PHE A 18 1.96 -9.00 -15.81
N LEU A 19 0.69 -9.25 -15.50
CA LEU A 19 0.20 -9.47 -14.13
C LEU A 19 0.85 -10.71 -13.51
N ALA A 20 1.00 -11.79 -14.29
CA ALA A 20 1.74 -12.96 -13.86
C ALA A 20 3.25 -12.67 -13.68
N ALA A 21 3.80 -11.64 -14.33
CA ALA A 21 5.18 -11.17 -14.12
C ALA A 21 5.28 -10.26 -12.90
N VAL A 22 4.35 -9.32 -12.71
CA VAL A 22 4.25 -8.46 -11.52
C VAL A 22 4.03 -9.28 -10.25
N ALA A 23 3.21 -10.33 -10.31
CA ALA A 23 3.04 -11.29 -9.23
C ALA A 23 4.29 -12.17 -8.98
N ARG A 24 5.20 -12.28 -9.96
CA ARG A 24 6.47 -13.03 -9.87
C ARG A 24 7.66 -12.15 -9.44
N ASP A 25 7.67 -10.87 -9.81
CA ASP A 25 8.71 -9.88 -9.51
C ASP A 25 8.52 -9.15 -8.16
N ALA A 26 7.50 -9.55 -7.37
CA ALA A 26 7.47 -9.22 -5.96
C ALA A 26 8.78 -9.72 -5.30
N PRO A 27 9.41 -8.92 -4.40
CA PRO A 27 10.77 -9.17 -3.94
C PRO A 27 10.92 -10.60 -3.39
N PRO A 28 12.03 -11.31 -3.72
CA PRO A 28 12.27 -12.65 -3.20
C PRO A 28 12.43 -12.56 -1.68
N HIS A 29 11.48 -13.13 -0.95
CA HIS A 29 11.56 -13.19 0.51
C HIS A 29 12.51 -14.31 0.94
N PRO A 30 13.34 -14.09 1.97
CA PRO A 30 14.28 -15.08 2.46
C PRO A 30 13.52 -16.32 2.96
N LEU A 31 13.98 -17.49 2.54
CA LEU A 31 13.46 -18.79 2.94
C LEU A 31 13.69 -19.00 4.44
N ALA A 32 12.70 -18.68 5.26
CA ALA A 32 12.62 -19.20 6.61
C ALA A 32 12.01 -20.61 6.52
N SER A 33 12.85 -21.62 6.75
CA SER A 33 12.46 -23.03 6.82
C SER A 33 11.51 -23.23 8.01
N ALA A 34 10.20 -23.17 7.77
CA ALA A 34 9.22 -23.61 8.75
C ALA A 34 9.25 -25.14 8.82
N ARG A 35 9.83 -25.66 9.91
CA ARG A 35 9.74 -27.07 10.30
C ARG A 35 8.27 -27.46 10.41
N LEU A 36 7.88 -28.49 9.66
CA LEU A 36 6.63 -29.21 9.83
C LEU A 36 6.63 -29.87 11.22
N LEU A 37 5.75 -29.42 12.10
CA LEU A 37 5.31 -30.22 13.25
C LEU A 37 3.93 -30.77 12.90
N HIS A 38 3.89 -32.06 12.60
CA HIS A 38 2.67 -32.84 12.59
C HIS A 38 2.13 -32.91 14.02
N GLY A 39 0.95 -32.34 14.25
CA GLY A 39 0.13 -32.60 15.42
C GLY A 39 -1.22 -33.12 14.94
N GLU A 40 -1.44 -34.42 15.09
CA GLU A 40 -2.76 -35.02 14.97
C GLU A 40 -3.66 -34.52 16.11
N ALA A 41 -4.87 -34.07 15.80
CA ALA A 41 -5.89 -33.79 16.80
C ALA A 41 -7.26 -34.26 16.28
N SER A 42 -7.77 -35.32 16.92
CA SER A 42 -9.16 -35.80 16.83
C SER A 42 -10.13 -34.86 17.57
N PRO A 43 -11.45 -34.95 17.30
CA PRO A 43 -12.39 -33.87 17.54
C PRO A 43 -12.99 -33.90 18.96
N GLY A 44 -13.01 -32.74 19.60
CA GLY A 44 -13.67 -32.48 20.87
C GLY A 44 -14.62 -31.29 20.75
N THR A 45 -15.84 -31.51 21.21
CA THR A 45 -17.08 -30.77 20.95
C THR A 45 -17.18 -29.42 21.67
N GLY A 46 -17.71 -28.41 20.97
CA GLY A 46 -18.61 -27.38 21.54
C GLY A 46 -18.00 -26.04 21.95
N ALA A 47 -18.09 -25.03 21.08
CA ALA A 47 -18.16 -23.61 21.45
C ALA A 47 -18.70 -22.76 20.28
N SER A 48 -19.86 -22.12 20.50
CA SER A 48 -20.46 -20.98 19.77
C SER A 48 -20.13 -20.83 18.27
N ASP A 49 -20.94 -21.46 17.42
CA ASP A 49 -20.84 -21.40 15.96
C ASP A 49 -21.53 -20.13 15.43
N HIS A 50 -20.78 -19.04 15.27
CA HIS A 50 -21.15 -18.04 14.27
C HIS A 50 -21.10 -18.75 12.93
N ALA A 51 -22.26 -19.24 12.44
CA ALA A 51 -22.42 -20.09 11.27
C ALA A 51 -21.45 -19.70 10.15
N ARG A 52 -20.32 -20.40 10.12
CA ARG A 52 -19.19 -20.05 9.26
C ARG A 52 -19.62 -20.33 7.83
N LYS A 53 -19.49 -19.33 6.95
CA LYS A 53 -19.91 -19.52 5.56
C LYS A 53 -19.13 -20.69 4.95
N PRO A 54 -19.82 -21.60 4.22
CA PRO A 54 -19.17 -22.74 3.61
C PRO A 54 -18.12 -22.28 2.60
N GLY A 55 -16.99 -22.97 2.58
CA GLY A 55 -15.91 -22.69 1.64
C GLY A 55 -16.28 -23.01 0.18
N PRO A 56 -15.49 -22.54 -0.80
CA PRO A 56 -15.80 -22.68 -2.23
C PRO A 56 -15.94 -24.13 -2.69
N LEU A 57 -15.14 -25.05 -2.13
CA LEU A 57 -15.20 -26.46 -2.45
C LEU A 57 -16.50 -27.12 -1.96
N THR A 58 -16.94 -26.78 -0.75
CA THR A 58 -18.20 -27.26 -0.19
C THR A 58 -19.37 -26.74 -1.03
N LEU A 59 -19.39 -25.43 -1.32
CA LEU A 59 -20.41 -24.82 -2.19
C LEU A 59 -20.49 -25.47 -3.57
N TYR A 60 -19.33 -25.77 -4.18
CA TYR A 60 -19.27 -26.47 -5.46
C TYR A 60 -19.88 -27.87 -5.38
N ARG A 61 -19.46 -28.68 -4.39
CA ARG A 61 -19.97 -30.04 -4.19
C ARG A 61 -21.45 -30.08 -3.88
N ASP A 62 -21.96 -29.11 -3.13
CA ASP A 62 -23.37 -29.00 -2.81
C ASP A 62 -24.21 -28.75 -4.07
N LEU A 63 -23.75 -27.90 -5.00
CA LEU A 63 -24.44 -27.68 -6.27
C LEU A 63 -24.42 -28.92 -7.17
N VAL A 64 -23.32 -29.68 -7.17
CA VAL A 64 -23.22 -30.96 -7.89
C VAL A 64 -24.20 -31.98 -7.30
N ASN A 65 -24.24 -32.11 -5.97
CA ASN A 65 -25.13 -33.03 -5.27
C ASN A 65 -26.62 -32.68 -5.47
N GLN A 66 -26.94 -31.38 -5.58
CA GLN A 66 -28.29 -30.90 -5.90
C GLN A 66 -28.67 -31.10 -7.38
N GLY A 67 -27.75 -31.58 -8.22
CA GLY A 67 -27.98 -31.73 -9.66
C GLY A 67 -28.05 -30.39 -10.42
N LYS A 68 -27.68 -29.27 -9.78
CA LYS A 68 -27.67 -27.93 -10.41
C LYS A 68 -26.45 -27.72 -11.30
N LEU A 69 -25.39 -28.49 -11.07
CA LEU A 69 -24.13 -28.39 -11.78
C LEU A 69 -23.61 -29.78 -12.16
N GLN A 70 -23.10 -29.93 -13.38
CA GLN A 70 -22.40 -31.14 -13.78
C GLN A 70 -21.00 -31.16 -13.14
N HIS A 71 -20.63 -32.30 -12.58
CA HIS A 71 -19.29 -32.49 -12.02
C HIS A 71 -18.21 -32.32 -13.10
N ASP A 72 -17.19 -31.52 -12.78
CA ASP A 72 -16.02 -31.24 -13.61
C ASP A 72 -14.78 -31.22 -12.71
N VAL A 73 -13.86 -32.14 -12.99
CA VAL A 73 -12.60 -32.31 -12.24
C VAL A 73 -11.77 -31.04 -12.20
N TYR A 74 -11.74 -30.24 -13.28
CA TYR A 74 -10.98 -28.99 -13.30
C TYR A 74 -11.59 -27.92 -12.40
N GLN A 75 -12.93 -27.85 -12.37
CA GLN A 75 -13.63 -26.91 -11.50
C GLN A 75 -13.47 -27.28 -10.03
N GLU A 76 -13.55 -28.58 -9.70
CA GLU A 76 -13.29 -29.06 -8.33
C GLU A 76 -11.86 -28.78 -7.88
N ASN A 77 -10.86 -28.98 -8.76
CA ASN A 77 -9.48 -28.65 -8.46
C ASN A 77 -9.28 -27.16 -8.19
N VAL A 78 -9.89 -26.29 -8.99
CA VAL A 78 -9.86 -24.84 -8.77
C VAL A 78 -10.55 -24.48 -7.46
N ALA A 79 -11.73 -25.04 -7.18
CA ALA A 79 -12.45 -24.82 -5.92
C ALA A 79 -11.60 -25.24 -4.70
N THR A 80 -10.85 -26.34 -4.82
CA THR A 80 -9.90 -26.80 -3.80
C THR A 80 -8.75 -25.80 -3.57
N GLN A 81 -8.20 -25.22 -4.64
CA GLN A 81 -7.15 -24.19 -4.52
C GLN A 81 -7.68 -22.90 -3.89
N LEU A 82 -8.91 -22.51 -4.24
CA LEU A 82 -9.59 -21.35 -3.64
C LEU A 82 -9.88 -21.57 -2.15
N ASP A 83 -10.27 -22.79 -1.74
CA ASP A 83 -10.46 -23.15 -0.33
C ASP A 83 -9.13 -23.11 0.46
N SER A 84 -8.06 -23.64 -0.13
CA SER A 84 -6.70 -23.55 0.44
C SER A 84 -6.22 -22.10 0.59
N LEU A 85 -6.52 -21.24 -0.40
CA LEU A 85 -6.24 -19.81 -0.29
C LEU A 85 -7.07 -19.16 0.83
N LEU A 86 -8.36 -19.49 0.96
CA LEU A 86 -9.23 -18.95 1.99
C LEU A 86 -8.70 -19.25 3.41
N ARG A 87 -8.21 -20.47 3.67
CA ARG A 87 -7.59 -20.83 4.95
C ARG A 87 -6.31 -20.05 5.24
N ARG A 88 -5.47 -19.83 4.22
CA ARG A 88 -4.26 -19.01 4.37
C ARG A 88 -4.58 -17.54 4.61
N LEU A 89 -5.66 -17.05 4.00
CA LEU A 89 -6.14 -15.68 4.18
C LEU A 89 -6.66 -15.41 5.58
N GLU A 90 -7.31 -16.38 6.22
CA GLU A 90 -7.75 -16.27 7.61
C GLU A 90 -6.58 -15.98 8.56
N GLN A 91 -5.55 -16.82 8.51
CA GLN A 91 -4.34 -16.63 9.31
C GLN A 91 -3.67 -15.28 9.00
N TYR A 92 -3.62 -14.93 7.72
CA TYR A 92 -3.00 -13.69 7.26
C TYR A 92 -3.77 -12.43 7.71
N GLU A 93 -5.10 -12.47 7.79
CA GLU A 93 -5.91 -11.37 8.32
C GLU A 93 -5.49 -11.04 9.76
N MET A 94 -5.40 -12.05 10.62
CA MET A 94 -5.00 -11.88 12.02
C MET A 94 -3.57 -11.33 12.14
N GLU A 95 -2.63 -11.84 11.34
CA GLU A 95 -1.25 -11.34 11.32
C GLU A 95 -1.17 -9.88 10.85
N MET A 96 -1.98 -9.50 9.86
CA MET A 96 -2.05 -8.13 9.35
C MET A 96 -2.71 -7.18 10.35
N GLU A 97 -3.71 -7.62 11.10
CA GLU A 97 -4.30 -6.82 12.19
C GLU A 97 -3.29 -6.50 13.28
N ASP A 98 -2.55 -7.51 13.76
CA ASP A 98 -1.49 -7.31 14.74
C ASP A 98 -0.36 -6.44 14.19
N TYR A 99 0.01 -6.64 12.92
CA TYR A 99 0.98 -5.78 12.25
C TYR A 99 0.53 -4.31 12.20
N HIS A 100 -0.72 -4.03 11.80
CA HIS A 100 -1.24 -2.66 11.76
C HIS A 100 -1.38 -2.05 13.16
N ALA A 101 -1.73 -2.84 14.17
CA ALA A 101 -1.73 -2.40 15.57
C ALA A 101 -0.31 -1.97 16.00
N ARG A 102 0.69 -2.83 15.80
CA ARG A 102 2.11 -2.53 16.09
C ARG A 102 2.63 -1.34 15.30
N LEU A 103 2.27 -1.25 14.01
CA LEU A 103 2.65 -0.15 13.14
C LEU A 103 2.09 1.18 13.67
N SER A 104 0.80 1.22 14.04
CA SER A 104 0.18 2.43 14.58
C SER A 104 0.84 2.89 15.89
N MET A 105 1.16 1.95 16.78
CA MET A 105 1.86 2.26 18.03
C MET A 105 3.26 2.80 17.75
N TRP A 106 3.99 2.18 16.81
CA TRP A 106 5.31 2.62 16.40
C TRP A 106 5.29 4.01 15.76
N GLU A 107 4.35 4.27 14.84
CA GLU A 107 4.18 5.57 14.17
C GLU A 107 3.86 6.68 15.19
N ASN A 108 2.93 6.43 16.11
CA ASN A 108 2.57 7.38 17.18
C ASN A 108 3.75 7.67 18.10
N THR A 109 4.50 6.63 18.47
CA THR A 109 5.71 6.77 19.31
C THR A 109 6.79 7.57 18.57
N ARG A 110 7.02 7.27 17.29
CA ARG A 110 7.99 7.96 16.43
C ARG A 110 7.65 9.43 16.27
N GLU A 111 6.38 9.75 15.99
CA GLU A 111 5.93 11.13 15.82
C GLU A 111 6.02 11.92 17.14
N LYS A 112 5.68 11.29 18.28
CA LYS A 112 5.85 11.90 19.61
C LYS A 112 7.31 12.24 19.90
N GLN A 113 8.24 11.32 19.61
CA GLN A 113 9.68 11.57 19.78
C GLN A 113 10.20 12.63 18.80
N ARG A 114 9.72 12.62 17.56
CA ARG A 114 10.08 13.63 16.55
C ARG A 114 9.69 15.03 17.01
N ARG A 115 8.46 15.22 17.47
CA ARG A 115 7.99 16.51 18.00
C ARG A 115 8.82 16.96 19.19
N ARG A 116 9.16 16.04 20.11
CA ARG A 116 10.04 16.34 21.26
C ARG A 116 11.42 16.82 20.81
N LEU A 117 12.06 16.15 19.85
CA LEU A 117 13.37 16.57 19.33
C LEU A 117 13.31 17.92 18.62
N LEU A 118 12.24 18.18 17.86
CA LEU A 118 12.04 19.48 17.19
C LEU A 118 11.87 20.62 18.20
N LEU A 119 11.13 20.38 19.29
CA LEU A 119 10.95 21.37 20.36
C LEU A 119 12.28 21.66 21.10
N GLN A 120 13.05 20.62 21.42
CA GLN A 120 14.37 20.80 22.05
C GLN A 120 15.31 21.62 21.14
N GLU A 121 15.37 21.30 19.86
CA GLU A 121 16.20 22.05 18.92
C GLU A 121 15.71 23.49 18.69
N ALA A 122 14.39 23.72 18.79
CA ALA A 122 13.83 25.07 18.76
C ALA A 122 14.24 25.89 20.00
N GLU A 123 14.17 25.29 21.19
CA GLU A 123 14.61 25.90 22.45
C GLU A 123 16.11 26.22 22.43
N ASP A 124 16.95 25.29 21.97
CA ASP A 124 18.40 25.48 21.86
C ASP A 124 18.72 26.64 20.88
N LYS A 125 18.05 26.67 19.72
CA LYS A 125 18.22 27.77 18.74
C LYS A 125 17.77 29.13 19.28
N GLN A 126 16.76 29.16 20.15
CA GLN A 126 16.29 30.39 20.79
C GLN A 126 17.28 30.87 21.86
N ARG A 127 17.83 29.94 22.65
CA ARG A 127 18.84 30.23 23.69
C ARG A 127 20.18 30.68 23.11
N ASP A 128 20.63 30.06 22.02
CA ASP A 128 21.91 30.39 21.39
C ASP A 128 21.90 31.76 20.69
N GLY A 129 20.73 32.41 20.54
CA GLY A 129 20.63 33.73 19.93
C GLY A 129 21.09 33.81 18.46
N VAL A 130 21.22 32.67 17.77
CA VAL A 130 21.87 32.51 16.44
C VAL A 130 21.16 33.26 15.30
N TRP A 131 20.04 33.93 15.59
CA TRP A 131 19.32 34.79 14.64
C TRP A 131 19.21 36.26 15.08
N ILE A 132 20.02 36.69 16.06
CA ILE A 132 20.17 38.12 16.39
C ILE A 132 21.32 38.70 15.57
N ASP A 133 20.92 39.57 14.64
CA ASP A 133 21.67 40.61 13.93
C ASP A 133 22.21 40.31 12.51
N ASP A 134 21.43 40.74 11.52
CA ASP A 134 21.82 40.87 10.10
C ASP A 134 22.71 42.12 9.85
N LYS A 135 23.09 42.88 10.90
CA LYS A 135 23.98 44.07 10.79
C LYS A 135 25.40 43.90 11.33
N ARG A 136 25.81 42.75 11.88
CA ARG A 136 27.23 42.47 12.26
C ARG A 136 28.01 41.62 11.25
N SER A 137 27.65 41.72 9.97
CA SER A 137 28.08 40.89 8.83
C SER A 137 29.57 40.95 8.39
N PHE A 138 30.50 41.53 9.16
CA PHE A 138 31.90 41.66 8.71
C PHE A 138 32.96 41.03 9.62
N LEU A 139 32.87 41.22 10.95
CA LEU A 139 33.95 40.76 11.85
C LEU A 139 33.85 39.25 12.19
N ASP A 140 32.64 38.68 12.25
CA ASP A 140 32.46 37.23 12.51
C ASP A 140 32.75 36.34 11.27
N LYS A 141 32.80 36.94 10.07
CA LYS A 141 33.23 36.25 8.83
C LYS A 141 34.71 35.90 8.83
N LEU A 142 35.53 36.57 9.64
CA LEU A 142 36.98 36.34 9.69
C LEU A 142 37.38 35.23 10.66
N VAL A 143 36.65 35.06 11.77
CA VAL A 143 36.94 34.03 12.78
C VAL A 143 36.37 32.65 12.39
N SER A 144 35.26 32.63 11.66
CA SER A 144 34.60 31.38 11.22
C SER A 144 35.24 30.71 9.99
N ARG A 145 36.27 31.33 9.38
CA ARG A 145 36.94 30.85 8.14
C ARG A 145 37.71 29.53 8.25
N ARG A 146 37.84 28.93 9.44
CA ARG A 146 38.56 27.65 9.61
C ARG A 146 37.69 26.39 9.72
N ARG A 147 36.35 26.49 9.80
CA ARG A 147 35.52 25.29 10.07
C ARG A 147 34.17 25.16 9.34
N ARG A 148 33.95 25.87 8.23
CA ARG A 148 32.80 25.61 7.36
C ARG A 148 33.25 25.45 5.92
N ARG A 149 33.47 24.20 5.51
CA ARG A 149 33.41 23.86 4.07
C ARG A 149 31.99 24.18 3.61
N ASN A 150 31.91 24.79 2.43
CA ASN A 150 30.71 25.21 1.74
C ASN A 150 29.61 24.14 1.82
N ILE A 151 28.57 24.40 2.60
CA ILE A 151 27.32 23.65 2.55
C ILE A 151 26.37 24.56 1.79
N GLU A 152 25.98 24.15 0.58
CA GLU A 152 25.03 24.88 -0.25
C GLU A 152 23.73 25.18 0.54
N PRO A 153 23.08 26.33 0.31
CA PRO A 153 21.82 26.70 0.97
C PRO A 153 20.71 25.71 0.57
N GLY A 154 20.60 24.63 1.32
CA GLY A 154 19.66 23.52 1.07
C GLY A 154 20.18 22.17 1.60
N VAL A 155 21.48 21.89 1.42
CA VAL A 155 22.11 20.65 1.88
C VAL A 155 22.10 20.55 3.42
N GLY A 156 22.26 21.68 4.11
CA GLY A 156 22.20 21.73 5.58
C GLY A 156 20.84 21.32 6.14
N LYS A 157 19.74 21.69 5.47
CA LYS A 157 18.37 21.34 5.90
C LYS A 157 18.10 19.85 5.73
N TRP A 158 18.49 19.28 4.59
CA TRP A 158 18.36 17.84 4.33
C TRP A 158 19.23 16.99 5.26
N VAL A 159 20.50 17.36 5.48
CA VAL A 159 21.40 16.67 6.42
C VAL A 159 20.85 16.73 7.85
N SER A 160 20.26 17.87 8.25
CA SER A 160 19.61 18.03 9.55
C SER A 160 18.39 17.11 9.71
N TYR A 161 17.54 17.03 8.66
CA TYR A 161 16.41 16.10 8.61
C TYR A 161 16.88 14.65 8.74
N LEU A 162 17.88 14.22 7.94
CA LEU A 162 18.42 12.86 7.99
C LEU A 162 19.06 12.51 9.33
N ASN A 163 19.79 13.45 9.95
CA ASN A 163 20.36 13.24 11.27
C ASN A 163 19.27 13.04 12.34
N ARG A 164 18.13 13.74 12.23
CA ARG A 164 16.96 13.47 13.08
C ARG A 164 16.36 12.12 12.81
N GLU A 165 16.22 11.71 11.55
CA GLU A 165 15.70 10.38 11.21
C GLU A 165 16.58 9.27 11.81
N LYS A 166 17.91 9.37 11.68
CA LYS A 166 18.84 8.42 12.31
C LYS A 166 18.73 8.39 13.83
N LYS A 167 18.60 9.56 14.47
CA LYS A 167 18.40 9.65 15.93
C LYS A 167 17.06 9.02 16.33
N LEU A 168 16.00 9.22 15.55
CA LEU A 168 14.70 8.60 15.78
C LEU A 168 14.74 7.08 15.61
N ASP A 169 15.43 6.57 14.60
CA ASP A 169 15.61 5.13 14.39
C ASP A 169 16.33 4.48 15.59
N THR A 170 17.28 5.21 16.20
CA THR A 170 17.98 4.76 17.42
C THR A 170 17.08 4.78 18.65
N LEU A 171 16.16 5.75 18.76
CA LEU A 171 15.30 5.95 19.94
C LEU A 171 14.02 5.09 19.93
N VAL A 172 13.44 4.89 18.75
CA VAL A 172 12.11 4.24 18.59
C VAL A 172 12.27 2.79 18.14
N GLY A 173 13.45 2.41 17.66
CA GLY A 173 13.72 1.09 17.11
C GLY A 173 13.21 0.93 15.68
N GLN A 174 13.38 -0.29 15.15
CA GLN A 174 13.06 -0.59 13.75
C GLN A 174 11.54 -0.59 13.50
N LYS A 175 11.16 -0.19 12.29
CA LYS A 175 9.78 -0.28 11.82
C LYS A 175 9.34 -1.76 11.81
N PRO A 176 8.13 -2.09 12.29
CA PRO A 176 7.62 -3.45 12.17
C PRO A 176 7.60 -3.90 10.71
N VAL A 177 7.88 -5.19 10.50
CA VAL A 177 7.91 -5.82 9.18
C VAL A 177 6.53 -6.43 8.91
N ALA A 178 5.98 -6.18 7.72
CA ALA A 178 4.71 -6.76 7.31
C ALA A 178 4.83 -8.29 7.14
N PRO A 179 3.79 -9.06 7.52
CA PRO A 179 3.76 -10.49 7.26
C PRO A 179 3.77 -10.80 5.75
N ILE A 180 4.17 -12.02 5.40
CA ILE A 180 4.31 -12.42 3.99
C ILE A 180 2.92 -12.71 3.42
N ALA A 181 2.51 -11.97 2.40
CA ALA A 181 1.22 -12.16 1.75
C ALA A 181 1.11 -13.54 1.09
N PRO A 182 -0.03 -14.25 1.25
CA PRO A 182 -0.24 -15.51 0.55
C PRO A 182 -0.32 -15.27 -0.95
N LYS A 183 0.23 -16.21 -1.73
CA LYS A 183 0.15 -16.17 -3.19
C LYS A 183 -1.32 -16.18 -3.64
N GLY A 184 -1.65 -15.18 -4.45
CA GLY A 184 -2.93 -15.03 -5.13
C GLY A 184 -3.18 -16.09 -6.21
N ILE A 185 -4.38 -16.07 -6.79
CA ILE A 185 -4.83 -17.05 -7.79
C ILE A 185 -5.21 -16.35 -9.09
N TYR A 186 -4.73 -16.89 -10.21
CA TYR A 186 -5.04 -16.43 -11.55
C TYR A 186 -5.78 -17.53 -12.33
N LEU A 187 -7.08 -17.34 -12.53
CA LEU A 187 -7.98 -18.28 -13.21
C LEU A 187 -8.02 -17.99 -14.71
N TYR A 188 -7.66 -18.97 -15.54
CA TYR A 188 -7.68 -18.85 -17.00
C TYR A 188 -8.43 -20.00 -17.65
N GLY A 189 -9.15 -19.71 -18.74
CA GLY A 189 -9.89 -20.73 -19.49
C GLY A 189 -10.80 -20.12 -20.55
N ASN A 190 -11.47 -20.97 -21.32
CA ASN A 190 -12.41 -20.56 -22.37
C ASN A 190 -13.69 -19.92 -21.80
N VAL A 191 -14.47 -19.25 -22.65
CA VAL A 191 -15.81 -18.76 -22.28
C VAL A 191 -16.68 -19.94 -21.82
N GLY A 192 -17.52 -19.75 -20.80
CA GLY A 192 -18.40 -20.78 -20.26
C GLY A 192 -17.74 -21.79 -19.30
N SER A 193 -16.44 -21.68 -19.01
CA SER A 193 -15.72 -22.64 -18.14
C SER A 193 -15.97 -22.47 -16.63
N GLY A 194 -17.02 -21.76 -16.21
CA GLY A 194 -17.37 -21.59 -14.78
C GLY A 194 -16.44 -20.71 -13.94
N LYS A 195 -15.53 -19.91 -14.54
CA LYS A 195 -14.58 -19.05 -13.79
C LYS A 195 -15.28 -18.04 -12.88
N THR A 196 -16.25 -17.31 -13.41
CA THR A 196 -17.03 -16.31 -12.67
C THR A 196 -17.79 -16.95 -11.52
N MET A 197 -18.42 -18.11 -11.75
CA MET A 197 -19.09 -18.88 -10.69
C MET A 197 -18.13 -19.26 -9.55
N LEU A 198 -16.93 -19.78 -9.86
CA LEU A 198 -15.94 -20.12 -8.85
C LEU A 198 -15.43 -18.88 -8.11
N MET A 199 -15.30 -17.76 -8.82
CA MET A 199 -14.96 -16.46 -8.25
C MET A 199 -16.05 -15.92 -7.32
N ASP A 200 -17.32 -16.10 -7.68
CA ASP A 200 -18.49 -15.74 -6.86
C ASP A 200 -18.51 -16.53 -5.55
N MET A 201 -18.30 -17.85 -5.63
CA MET A 201 -18.22 -18.72 -4.45
C MET A 201 -17.08 -18.29 -3.52
N PHE A 202 -15.90 -18.02 -4.07
CA PHE A 202 -14.76 -17.52 -3.30
C PHE A 202 -15.03 -16.17 -2.67
N TYR A 203 -15.52 -15.20 -3.45
CA TYR A 203 -15.79 -13.85 -2.95
C TYR A 203 -16.92 -13.82 -1.92
N GLY A 204 -17.89 -14.72 -2.02
CA GLY A 204 -18.94 -14.90 -1.01
C GLY A 204 -18.40 -15.51 0.29
N ALA A 205 -17.46 -16.44 0.19
CA ALA A 205 -16.84 -17.10 1.34
C ALA A 205 -15.84 -16.20 2.10
N THR A 206 -15.29 -15.15 1.48
CA THR A 206 -14.46 -14.15 2.17
C THR A 206 -15.27 -13.17 3.02
N GLU A 207 -16.61 -13.18 2.91
CA GLU A 207 -17.47 -12.31 3.69
C GLU A 207 -17.49 -12.67 5.17
N GLY A 208 -17.24 -11.68 6.04
CA GLY A 208 -17.11 -11.88 7.48
C GLY A 208 -15.73 -12.41 7.90
N LEU A 209 -14.94 -12.94 6.96
CA LEU A 209 -13.56 -13.33 7.19
C LEU A 209 -12.58 -12.17 6.96
N ILE A 210 -12.77 -11.43 5.87
CA ILE A 210 -11.84 -10.38 5.43
C ILE A 210 -12.57 -9.06 5.38
N LYS A 211 -12.04 -8.07 6.11
CA LYS A 211 -12.68 -6.76 6.24
C LYS A 211 -12.55 -5.94 4.96
N HIS A 212 -11.38 -5.97 4.33
CA HIS A 212 -11.09 -5.17 3.15
C HIS A 212 -11.14 -6.03 1.89
N ARG A 213 -12.34 -6.15 1.30
CA ARG A 213 -12.56 -6.88 0.06
C ARG A 213 -13.16 -5.96 -1.01
N ARG A 214 -12.56 -5.98 -2.19
CA ARG A 214 -13.09 -5.30 -3.38
C ARG A 214 -13.12 -6.27 -4.54
N ARG A 215 -14.20 -6.23 -5.31
CA ARG A 215 -14.30 -6.92 -6.60
C ARG A 215 -14.60 -5.91 -7.68
N PHE A 216 -13.86 -5.99 -8.78
CA PHE A 216 -14.03 -5.11 -9.92
C PHE A 216 -14.08 -5.88 -11.23
N HIS A 217 -14.90 -5.38 -12.14
CA HIS A 217 -14.64 -5.58 -13.56
C HIS A 217 -13.57 -4.60 -14.03
N PHE A 218 -12.78 -4.98 -15.04
CA PHE A 218 -11.66 -4.14 -15.49
C PHE A 218 -12.05 -2.69 -15.83
N HIS A 219 -13.16 -2.51 -16.55
CA HIS A 219 -13.63 -1.17 -16.94
C HIS A 219 -14.08 -0.32 -15.75
N GLU A 220 -14.75 -0.94 -14.78
CA GLU A 220 -15.19 -0.29 -13.55
C GLU A 220 -13.99 0.20 -12.72
N ALA A 221 -12.96 -0.65 -12.57
CA ALA A 221 -11.72 -0.27 -11.92
C ALA A 221 -11.05 0.92 -12.61
N MET A 222 -11.03 0.94 -13.94
CA MET A 222 -10.41 2.04 -14.69
C MET A 222 -11.15 3.36 -14.53
N LEU A 223 -12.48 3.34 -14.48
CA LEU A 223 -13.30 4.53 -14.19
C LEU A 223 -12.99 5.07 -12.79
N GLU A 224 -12.99 4.21 -11.77
CA GLU A 224 -12.69 4.61 -10.39
C GLU A 224 -11.27 5.16 -10.23
N ILE A 225 -10.28 4.55 -10.92
CA ILE A 225 -8.90 5.05 -10.94
C ILE A 225 -8.85 6.46 -11.55
N HIS A 226 -9.56 6.69 -12.66
CA HIS A 226 -9.63 8.00 -13.30
C HIS A 226 -10.27 9.05 -12.39
N ASP A 227 -11.38 8.71 -11.73
CA ASP A 227 -12.07 9.60 -10.80
C ASP A 227 -11.17 9.95 -9.61
N HIS A 228 -10.51 8.95 -9.02
CA HIS A 228 -9.56 9.16 -7.93
C HIS A 228 -8.37 10.03 -8.33
N MET A 229 -7.85 9.85 -9.55
CA MET A 229 -6.79 10.71 -10.09
C MET A 229 -7.28 12.15 -10.22
N HIS A 230 -8.46 12.37 -10.81
CA HIS A 230 -9.04 13.70 -10.98
C HIS A 230 -9.26 14.41 -9.64
N ASP A 231 -9.81 13.70 -8.65
CA ASP A 231 -10.02 14.21 -7.30
C ASP A 231 -8.74 14.64 -6.60
N ILE A 232 -7.66 13.86 -6.75
CA ILE A 232 -6.35 14.20 -6.16
C ILE A 232 -5.77 15.44 -6.84
N TRP A 233 -5.95 15.57 -8.15
CA TRP A 233 -5.47 16.73 -8.90
C TRP A 233 -6.24 17.99 -8.51
N LYS A 234 -7.56 17.91 -8.38
CA LYS A 234 -8.39 19.03 -7.93
C LYS A 234 -8.01 19.49 -6.53
N LYS A 235 -7.92 18.56 -5.57
CA LYS A 235 -7.51 18.86 -4.19
C LYS A 235 -6.12 19.49 -4.12
N ARG A 236 -5.16 19.05 -4.92
CA ARG A 236 -3.83 19.69 -4.99
C ARG A 236 -3.87 21.15 -5.41
N ASN A 237 -4.81 21.54 -6.27
CA ASN A 237 -4.95 22.93 -6.68
C ASN A 237 -5.57 23.78 -5.55
N ASP A 238 -6.50 23.20 -4.80
CA ASP A 238 -7.19 23.86 -3.68
C ASP A 238 -6.32 23.91 -2.40
N ASP A 239 -5.54 22.86 -2.11
CA ASP A 239 -4.71 22.70 -0.90
C ASP A 239 -3.59 23.75 -0.77
N LYS A 240 -3.23 24.45 -1.86
CA LYS A 240 -2.36 25.64 -1.78
C LYS A 240 -2.92 26.74 -0.85
N SER A 241 -4.22 26.70 -0.54
CA SER A 241 -4.88 27.62 0.39
C SER A 241 -5.08 27.05 1.81
N THR A 242 -4.99 25.71 2.00
CA THR A 242 -5.39 25.01 3.24
C THR A 242 -4.21 24.54 4.11
N GLU A 243 -2.96 24.73 3.64
CA GLU A 243 -1.73 24.51 4.41
C GLU A 243 -1.80 25.13 5.84
N SER A 244 -2.52 26.24 6.02
CA SER A 244 -2.72 26.93 7.30
C SER A 244 -3.30 26.07 8.44
N SER A 245 -4.10 25.04 8.14
CA SER A 245 -4.76 24.21 9.18
C SER A 245 -3.84 23.13 9.76
N ALA A 246 -2.99 22.51 8.93
CA ALA A 246 -2.06 21.47 9.36
C ALA A 246 -0.93 22.02 10.25
N PHE A 247 -0.62 23.32 10.10
CA PHE A 247 0.41 24.01 10.86
C PHE A 247 -0.14 24.88 12.00
N SER A 248 -1.46 24.88 12.24
CA SER A 248 -2.10 25.67 13.31
C SER A 248 -1.58 25.31 14.71
N TRP A 249 -1.11 24.08 14.94
CA TRP A 249 -0.47 23.73 16.22
C TRP A 249 0.87 24.46 16.42
N ILE A 250 1.56 24.87 15.35
CA ILE A 250 2.83 25.59 15.39
C ILE A 250 2.62 27.06 15.77
N SER A 251 1.49 27.67 15.38
CA SER A 251 1.19 29.07 15.69
C SER A 251 1.01 29.32 17.19
N ASN A 252 0.52 28.32 17.93
CA ASN A 252 0.25 28.40 19.37
C ASN A 252 1.49 28.15 20.25
N LEU A 253 2.64 27.84 19.66
CA LEU A 253 3.88 27.60 20.41
C LEU A 253 4.51 28.94 20.89
N PRO A 254 5.19 28.95 22.04
CA PRO A 254 5.84 30.16 22.60
C PRO A 254 7.21 30.44 21.96
N PHE A 255 7.30 30.35 20.62
CA PHE A 255 8.53 30.61 19.85
C PHE A 255 8.42 31.86 18.99
N ASP A 256 9.57 32.46 18.68
CA ASP A 256 9.68 33.61 17.77
C ASP A 256 9.27 33.25 16.34
N GLY A 257 8.88 34.27 15.56
CA GLY A 257 8.37 34.11 14.20
C GLY A 257 9.31 33.32 13.28
N LYS A 258 10.62 33.56 13.36
CA LYS A 258 11.63 32.84 12.55
C LYS A 258 11.71 31.34 12.88
N ILE A 259 11.53 30.97 14.15
CA ILE A 259 11.56 29.55 14.58
C ILE A 259 10.28 28.84 14.13
N LYS A 260 9.14 29.55 14.19
CA LYS A 260 7.87 29.06 13.65
C LYS A 260 7.92 28.85 12.14
N GLU A 261 8.48 29.79 11.39
CA GLU A 261 8.71 29.65 9.94
C GLU A 261 9.60 28.45 9.61
N TRP A 262 10.65 28.23 10.40
CA TRP A 262 11.50 27.06 10.25
C TRP A 262 10.75 25.74 10.51
N LEU A 263 9.94 25.66 11.57
CA LEU A 263 9.11 24.48 11.89
C LEU A 263 8.09 24.19 10.77
N ILE A 264 7.42 25.21 10.26
CA ILE A 264 6.50 25.11 9.12
C ILE A 264 7.24 24.58 7.90
N GLY A 265 8.42 25.14 7.60
CA GLY A 265 9.25 24.70 6.49
C GLY A 265 9.72 23.25 6.60
N GLU A 266 9.88 22.70 7.80
CA GLU A 266 10.28 21.31 8.03
C GLU A 266 9.11 20.34 7.87
N GLU A 267 7.93 20.72 8.38
CA GLU A 267 6.73 19.91 8.22
C GLU A 267 6.23 19.91 6.76
N LYS A 268 6.38 21.03 6.05
CA LYS A 268 6.14 21.12 4.60
C LYS A 268 7.06 20.22 3.80
N TYR A 269 8.35 20.14 4.17
CA TYR A 269 9.30 19.23 3.51
C TYR A 269 8.94 17.75 3.69
N LYS A 270 8.45 17.38 4.88
CA LYS A 270 7.91 16.03 5.15
C LYS A 270 6.67 15.75 4.29
N GLN A 271 5.77 16.72 4.11
CA GLN A 271 4.61 16.55 3.24
C GLN A 271 5.04 16.37 1.77
N ASP A 272 5.91 17.24 1.26
CA ASP A 272 6.39 17.19 -0.13
C ASP A 272 7.10 15.88 -0.48
N THR A 273 7.82 15.26 0.46
CA THR A 273 8.46 13.96 0.25
C THR A 273 7.45 12.81 0.17
N HIS A 274 6.40 12.85 0.99
CA HIS A 274 5.32 11.85 0.95
C HIS A 274 4.39 12.01 -0.26
N GLN A 275 4.23 13.22 -0.80
CA GLN A 275 3.18 13.53 -1.78
C GLN A 275 3.59 13.32 -3.24
N LYS A 276 4.84 12.95 -3.57
CA LYS A 276 5.38 13.00 -4.95
C LYS A 276 4.77 12.03 -5.96
N HIS A 277 4.00 11.03 -5.54
CA HIS A 277 3.46 10.03 -6.47
C HIS A 277 1.93 9.97 -6.40
N ILE A 278 1.25 10.55 -7.39
CA ILE A 278 -0.21 10.52 -7.50
C ILE A 278 -0.73 9.07 -7.52
N LEU A 279 -0.06 8.16 -8.24
CA LEU A 279 -0.45 6.75 -8.32
C LEU A 279 -0.43 6.04 -6.96
N LEU A 280 0.50 6.42 -6.07
CA LEU A 280 0.56 5.91 -4.70
C LEU A 280 -0.68 6.35 -3.90
N ALA A 281 -1.03 7.63 -3.99
CA ALA A 281 -2.22 8.17 -3.33
C ALA A 281 -3.53 7.62 -3.90
N VAL A 282 -3.57 7.31 -5.21
CA VAL A 282 -4.71 6.62 -5.84
C VAL A 282 -4.82 5.19 -5.32
N ALA A 283 -3.71 4.44 -5.28
CA ALA A 283 -3.70 3.07 -4.78
C ALA A 283 -4.20 2.97 -3.34
N ASP A 284 -3.76 3.88 -2.48
CA ASP A 284 -4.20 3.93 -1.08
C ASP A 284 -5.71 4.21 -0.95
N LYS A 285 -6.32 4.93 -1.90
CA LYS A 285 -7.78 5.16 -1.94
C LYS A 285 -8.55 4.02 -2.61
N PHE A 286 -7.94 3.32 -3.55
CA PHE A 286 -8.59 2.32 -4.40
C PHE A 286 -9.09 1.09 -3.61
N LEU A 287 -8.40 0.72 -2.52
CA LEU A 287 -8.83 -0.39 -1.64
C LEU A 287 -9.56 0.06 -0.37
N VAL A 288 -9.33 1.30 0.08
CA VAL A 288 -9.80 1.76 1.39
C VAL A 288 -11.11 2.49 1.21
N ASP A 289 -12.22 1.81 1.53
CA ASP A 289 -13.44 2.54 1.82
C ASP A 289 -13.18 3.45 3.02
N ARG A 290 -13.51 4.72 2.83
CA ARG A 290 -13.09 5.86 3.65
C ARG A 290 -13.60 5.83 5.12
N GLN A 291 -14.24 4.73 5.54
CA GLN A 291 -15.01 4.63 6.78
C GLN A 291 -14.54 3.55 7.77
N THR A 292 -13.72 2.56 7.39
CA THR A 292 -13.31 1.50 8.32
C THR A 292 -11.87 1.64 8.76
N ASN A 293 -11.65 1.43 10.06
CA ASN A 293 -10.35 1.48 10.72
C ASN A 293 -9.35 0.56 9.97
N LYS A 294 -8.16 1.08 9.62
CA LYS A 294 -7.21 0.55 8.62
C LYS A 294 -6.53 -0.79 8.98
N SER A 295 -7.14 -1.66 9.77
CA SER A 295 -6.50 -2.90 10.27
C SER A 295 -7.01 -4.14 9.55
N GLY A 296 -6.09 -5.00 9.09
CA GLY A 296 -6.42 -6.27 8.43
C GLY A 296 -5.77 -6.44 7.07
N ALA A 297 -5.96 -7.60 6.46
CA ALA A 297 -5.52 -7.88 5.11
C ALA A 297 -6.51 -7.32 4.09
N SER A 298 -6.03 -7.17 2.86
CA SER A 298 -6.83 -6.70 1.74
C SER A 298 -6.88 -7.74 0.64
N ILE A 299 -8.06 -7.98 0.10
CA ILE A 299 -8.27 -8.84 -1.07
C ILE A 299 -8.84 -8.03 -2.21
N LEU A 300 -8.19 -8.18 -3.36
CA LEU A 300 -8.60 -7.58 -4.61
C LEU A 300 -8.96 -8.67 -5.62
N CYS A 301 -10.21 -8.63 -6.05
CA CYS A 301 -10.81 -9.59 -6.95
C CYS A 301 -11.06 -8.92 -8.30
N PHE A 302 -10.36 -9.33 -9.36
CA PHE A 302 -10.70 -8.87 -10.72
C PHE A 302 -11.45 -9.92 -11.49
N ASP A 303 -12.61 -9.55 -12.00
CA ASP A 303 -13.37 -10.37 -12.91
C ASP A 303 -13.20 -9.87 -14.33
N GLU A 304 -13.03 -10.82 -15.25
CA GLU A 304 -12.93 -10.59 -16.69
C GLU A 304 -11.92 -9.50 -17.05
N ILE A 305 -10.65 -9.70 -16.69
CA ILE A 305 -9.61 -8.75 -17.13
C ILE A 305 -9.47 -8.83 -18.65
N GLN A 306 -10.10 -7.88 -19.33
CA GLN A 306 -10.01 -7.64 -20.77
C GLN A 306 -9.24 -6.35 -20.98
N THR A 307 -8.07 -6.42 -21.61
CA THR A 307 -7.25 -5.23 -21.84
C THR A 307 -7.41 -4.71 -23.25
N ILE A 308 -7.93 -3.49 -23.36
CA ILE A 308 -8.10 -2.78 -24.63
C ILE A 308 -7.02 -1.69 -24.77
N ASP A 309 -6.60 -1.05 -23.68
CA ASP A 309 -5.72 0.13 -23.71
C ASP A 309 -4.40 -0.05 -22.93
N VAL A 310 -3.28 0.31 -23.56
CA VAL A 310 -1.90 0.31 -23.00
C VAL A 310 -1.77 1.29 -21.84
N PHE A 311 -2.46 2.44 -21.86
CA PHE A 311 -2.40 3.40 -20.76
C PHE A 311 -3.07 2.86 -19.49
N ALA A 312 -4.23 2.20 -19.66
CA ALA A 312 -4.92 1.50 -18.58
C ALA A 312 -4.04 0.41 -17.95
N VAL A 313 -3.31 -0.35 -18.78
CA VAL A 313 -2.32 -1.34 -18.31
C VAL A 313 -1.26 -0.72 -17.42
N VAL A 314 -0.67 0.42 -17.82
CA VAL A 314 0.41 1.07 -17.08
C VAL A 314 -0.10 1.65 -15.76
N ALA A 315 -1.26 2.31 -15.77
CA ALA A 315 -1.88 2.85 -14.57
C ALA A 315 -2.21 1.74 -13.56
N LEU A 316 -2.89 0.68 -14.03
CA LEU A 316 -3.25 -0.47 -13.21
C LEU A 316 -1.99 -1.18 -12.70
N SER A 317 -0.94 -1.30 -13.51
CA SER A 317 0.35 -1.85 -13.06
C SER A 317 0.93 -1.09 -11.89
N GLY A 318 0.99 0.24 -11.98
CA GLY A 318 1.55 1.08 -10.92
C GLY A 318 0.77 0.92 -9.62
N ILE A 319 -0.55 0.88 -9.72
CA ILE A 319 -1.46 0.68 -8.59
C ILE A 319 -1.31 -0.72 -8.00
N LEU A 320 -1.40 -1.77 -8.81
CA LEU A 320 -1.27 -3.15 -8.34
C LEU A 320 0.10 -3.43 -7.73
N SER A 321 1.18 -2.91 -8.31
CA SER A 321 2.53 -3.06 -7.73
C SER A 321 2.57 -2.47 -6.32
N ARG A 322 1.93 -1.31 -6.11
CA ARG A 322 1.80 -0.72 -4.79
C ARG A 322 0.94 -1.58 -3.87
N LEU A 323 -0.24 -2.01 -4.31
CA LEU A 323 -1.15 -2.80 -3.49
C LEU A 323 -0.54 -4.15 -3.07
N LEU A 324 0.20 -4.81 -3.96
CA LEU A 324 0.92 -6.03 -3.63
C LEU A 324 2.05 -5.76 -2.63
N SER A 325 2.77 -4.63 -2.76
CA SER A 325 3.80 -4.23 -1.78
C SER A 325 3.25 -3.93 -0.38
N THR A 326 1.98 -3.57 -0.27
CA THR A 326 1.30 -3.38 1.02
C THR A 326 0.67 -4.66 1.56
N GLY A 327 0.85 -5.79 0.87
CA GLY A 327 0.35 -7.09 1.30
C GLY A 327 -1.07 -7.40 0.83
N THR A 328 -1.57 -6.75 -0.23
CA THR A 328 -2.86 -7.11 -0.84
C THR A 328 -2.75 -8.43 -1.57
N VAL A 329 -3.76 -9.29 -1.43
CA VAL A 329 -3.85 -10.57 -2.14
C VAL A 329 -4.75 -10.43 -3.37
N LEU A 330 -4.23 -10.81 -4.52
CA LEU A 330 -4.92 -10.67 -5.81
C LEU A 330 -5.53 -12.00 -6.26
N VAL A 331 -6.82 -12.01 -6.56
CA VAL A 331 -7.48 -13.10 -7.28
C VAL A 331 -8.06 -12.54 -8.57
N SER A 332 -7.82 -13.20 -9.70
CA SER A 332 -8.23 -12.68 -10.99
C SER A 332 -8.72 -13.75 -11.94
N THR A 333 -9.72 -13.41 -12.77
CA THR A 333 -10.21 -14.26 -13.86
C THR A 333 -9.88 -13.62 -15.20
N VAL A 334 -9.48 -14.46 -16.16
CA VAL A 334 -9.23 -14.04 -17.54
C VAL A 334 -9.84 -15.01 -18.53
N ILE A 335 -10.52 -14.43 -19.51
CA ILE A 335 -11.07 -15.13 -20.65
C ILE A 335 -9.97 -15.30 -21.68
N LYS A 336 -9.65 -16.56 -22.00
CA LYS A 336 -8.80 -16.86 -23.16
C LYS A 336 -9.67 -16.67 -24.41
N HIS A 337 -9.46 -15.58 -25.16
CA HIS A 337 -9.95 -15.52 -26.53
C HIS A 337 -9.17 -16.53 -27.36
N LEU A 338 -9.87 -17.43 -28.07
CA LEU A 338 -9.23 -18.18 -29.16
C LEU A 338 -8.66 -17.14 -30.13
N LYS A 339 -7.34 -17.19 -30.35
CA LYS A 339 -6.79 -16.60 -31.57
C LYS A 339 -7.39 -17.43 -32.71
N ILE A 340 -8.33 -16.83 -33.44
CA ILE A 340 -8.78 -17.33 -34.74
C ILE A 340 -7.61 -17.19 -35.71
#